data_AF-J1EPH0-F1
#
_entry.id   AF-J1EPH0-F1
#
_cell.length_a   1.000
_cell.length_b   1.000
_cell.length_c   1.000
_cell.angle_alpha   90.00
_cell.angle_beta   90.00
_cell.angle_gamma   90.00
#
_symmetry.space_group_name_H-M   'P 1'
#
loop_
_entity.id
_entity.type
_entity.pdbx_description
1 polymer ?
#
loop_
_entity_poly.entity_id
_entity_poly.type
_entity_poly.pdbx_seq_one_letter_code
_entity_poly.pdbx_strand_id
1 'polypeptide(L)'
;GAPAGARSYEPRSLATHTTQTNIRQLFNYFQLTGDKKYLARIPEAIAWLKSCPLPADAATVNPLLGGGRTHPTFVELGTNDGLYMHRYGSNIHNGAYYADKDYTNTISHYSAGRPIDIAGLESTYQSLSRMGDAAIADMVARSPLKSTGATRTLPRYFSIREVDFPDLFTGATMPTPVVPDSEAQALLAELGTKNYWTSAVPEIVNTYRGNGPTAPYTGTAYRSKHVGDVYDTSPYPADNPPEIDPYVKREKPQFIVTSEWIRRMGRLIAYVAPQA
;
A
#
# COMPACT_ATOMS: atom_id res chain seq x y z
N GLY A 1 -3.36 -10.06 -22.32
CA GLY A 1 -3.61 -11.46 -21.89
C GLY A 1 -4.86 -11.50 -21.04
N ALA A 2 -5.48 -12.66 -20.87
CA ALA A 2 -6.58 -12.81 -19.92
C ALA A 2 -6.06 -12.64 -18.48
N PRO A 3 -6.88 -12.14 -17.53
CA PRO A 3 -6.52 -12.14 -16.11
C PRO A 3 -6.17 -13.55 -15.64
N ALA A 4 -5.18 -13.65 -14.74
CA ALA A 4 -4.69 -14.88 -14.15
C ALA A 4 -4.60 -14.73 -12.63
N GLY A 5 -4.71 -15.84 -11.91
CA GLY A 5 -4.39 -15.87 -10.47
C GLY A 5 -2.87 -15.80 -10.24
N ALA A 6 -2.48 -15.53 -9.00
CA ALA A 6 -1.09 -15.46 -8.58
C ALA A 6 -0.83 -16.42 -7.43
N ARG A 7 -0.71 -15.92 -6.19
CA ARG A 7 -0.57 -16.77 -5.00
C ARG A 7 -1.88 -17.54 -4.73
N SER A 8 -1.83 -18.55 -3.86
CA SER A 8 -3.01 -19.34 -3.48
C SER A 8 -4.20 -18.52 -2.96
N TYR A 9 -3.93 -17.30 -2.48
CA TYR A 9 -4.92 -16.32 -2.00
C TYR A 9 -5.16 -15.15 -2.96
N GLU A 10 -4.77 -15.29 -4.22
CA GLU A 10 -4.98 -14.30 -5.28
C GLU A 10 -5.64 -15.00 -6.48
N PRO A 11 -6.99 -15.08 -6.49
CA PRO A 11 -7.72 -15.82 -7.49
C PRO A 11 -7.64 -15.08 -8.83
N ARG A 12 -8.03 -15.77 -9.91
CA ARG A 12 -8.21 -15.13 -11.21
C ARG A 12 -9.34 -14.10 -11.12
N SER A 13 -8.99 -12.82 -11.14
CA SER A 13 -9.95 -11.72 -10.97
C SER A 13 -9.46 -10.42 -11.62
N LEU A 14 -10.31 -9.39 -11.64
CA LEU A 14 -9.87 -8.00 -11.72
C LEU A 14 -9.51 -7.48 -10.33
N ALA A 15 -8.71 -6.41 -10.25
CA ALA A 15 -8.29 -5.81 -9.00
C ALA A 15 -8.51 -4.29 -8.99
N THR A 16 -9.28 -3.81 -8.02
CA THR A 16 -9.73 -2.40 -7.97
C THR A 16 -8.59 -1.43 -7.69
N HIS A 17 -7.75 -1.72 -6.69
CA HIS A 17 -6.57 -0.91 -6.37
C HIS A 17 -5.55 -0.85 -7.51
N THR A 18 -5.29 -1.98 -8.19
CA THR A 18 -4.40 -2.01 -9.35
C THR A 18 -4.98 -1.20 -10.50
N THR A 19 -6.31 -1.23 -10.70
CA THR A 19 -6.98 -0.39 -11.70
C THR A 19 -6.81 1.10 -11.39
N GLN A 20 -7.00 1.52 -10.14
CA GLN A 20 -6.71 2.89 -9.70
C GLN A 20 -5.24 3.26 -9.96
N THR A 21 -4.29 2.39 -9.60
CA THR A 21 -2.86 2.62 -9.88
C THR A 21 -2.60 2.76 -11.37
N ASN A 22 -3.20 1.92 -12.21
CA ASN A 22 -3.05 2.01 -13.67
C ASN A 22 -3.62 3.31 -14.23
N ILE A 23 -4.78 3.77 -13.74
CA ILE A 23 -5.33 5.08 -14.12
C ILE A 23 -4.34 6.21 -13.77
N ARG A 24 -3.76 6.18 -12.56
CA ARG A 24 -2.75 7.15 -12.14
C ARG A 24 -1.51 7.11 -13.04
N GLN A 25 -1.05 5.92 -13.43
CA GLN A 25 0.06 5.79 -14.38
C GLN A 25 -0.27 6.33 -15.77
N LEU A 26 -1.51 6.15 -16.24
CA LEU A 26 -1.96 6.74 -17.50
C LEU A 26 -1.97 8.27 -17.44
N PHE A 27 -2.35 8.87 -16.31
CA PHE A 27 -2.19 10.31 -16.09
C PHE A 27 -0.71 10.73 -16.20
N ASN A 28 0.20 9.99 -15.55
CA ASN A 28 1.63 10.26 -15.63
C ASN A 28 2.17 10.14 -17.07
N TYR A 29 1.76 9.12 -17.82
CA TYR A 29 2.16 8.98 -19.23
C TYR A 29 1.64 10.10 -20.12
N PHE A 30 0.41 10.56 -19.90
CA PHE A 30 -0.07 11.77 -20.56
C PHE A 30 0.81 12.98 -20.21
N GLN A 31 1.13 13.19 -18.93
CA GLN A 31 1.95 14.32 -18.51
C GLN A 31 3.37 14.28 -19.10
N LEU A 32 3.95 13.09 -19.27
CA LEU A 32 5.28 12.91 -19.83
C LEU A 32 5.34 13.12 -21.36
N THR A 33 4.24 12.86 -22.06
CA THR A 33 4.25 12.73 -23.54
C THR A 33 3.32 13.70 -24.26
N GLY A 34 2.31 14.23 -23.57
CA GLY A 34 1.21 15.00 -24.15
C GLY A 34 0.21 14.16 -24.97
N ASP A 35 0.41 12.84 -25.07
CA ASP A 35 -0.40 11.99 -25.94
C ASP A 35 -1.76 11.67 -25.30
N LYS A 36 -2.82 12.27 -25.84
CA LYS A 36 -4.20 12.13 -25.35
C LYS A 36 -4.72 10.68 -25.40
N LYS A 37 -4.06 9.74 -26.12
CA LYS A 37 -4.45 8.33 -26.09
C LYS A 37 -4.42 7.73 -24.69
N TYR A 38 -3.52 8.20 -23.82
CA TYR A 38 -3.44 7.71 -22.44
C TYR A 38 -4.65 8.14 -21.61
N LEU A 39 -5.36 9.19 -22.00
CA LEU A 39 -6.59 9.63 -21.33
C LEU A 39 -7.85 8.97 -21.91
N ALA A 40 -7.78 8.45 -23.14
CA ALA A 40 -8.95 8.10 -23.93
C ALA A 40 -9.90 7.09 -23.27
N ARG A 41 -9.37 6.13 -22.50
CA ARG A 41 -10.16 5.05 -21.86
C ARG A 41 -10.29 5.15 -20.34
N ILE A 42 -9.84 6.27 -19.76
CA ILE A 42 -9.92 6.51 -18.31
C ILE A 42 -11.37 6.62 -17.81
N PRO A 43 -12.30 7.30 -18.52
CA PRO A 43 -13.70 7.37 -18.09
C PRO A 43 -14.34 5.99 -17.89
N GLU A 44 -14.06 5.03 -18.77
CA GLU A 44 -14.62 3.67 -18.66
C GLU A 44 -14.03 2.92 -17.46
N ALA A 45 -12.74 3.11 -17.17
CA ALA A 45 -12.11 2.49 -16.01
C ALA A 45 -12.68 3.07 -14.69
N ILE A 46 -12.92 4.38 -14.64
CA ILE A 46 -13.60 5.03 -13.49
C ILE A 46 -15.04 4.53 -13.38
N ALA A 47 -15.78 4.44 -14.49
CA ALA A 47 -17.14 3.92 -14.50
C ALA A 47 -17.20 2.47 -14.00
N TRP A 48 -16.22 1.63 -14.38
CA TRP A 48 -16.11 0.26 -13.87
C TRP A 48 -15.89 0.24 -12.35
N LEU A 49 -14.98 1.07 -11.82
CA LEU A 49 -14.78 1.15 -10.36
C LEU A 49 -16.09 1.56 -9.66
N LYS A 50 -16.81 2.55 -10.18
CA LYS A 50 -18.14 2.95 -9.65
C LYS A 50 -19.19 1.83 -9.65
N SER A 51 -19.02 0.80 -10.49
CA SER A 51 -19.96 -0.32 -10.60
C SER A 51 -19.72 -1.44 -9.59
N CYS A 52 -18.59 -1.46 -8.89
CA CYS A 52 -18.22 -2.54 -7.96
C CYS A 52 -17.90 -2.05 -6.53
N PRO A 53 -18.78 -1.25 -5.89
CA PRO A 53 -18.57 -0.86 -4.49
C PRO A 53 -18.71 -2.08 -3.57
N LEU A 54 -18.13 -2.00 -2.37
CA LEU A 54 -18.48 -2.90 -1.27
C LEU A 54 -19.96 -2.71 -0.88
N PRO A 55 -20.61 -3.75 -0.32
CA PRO A 55 -21.89 -3.59 0.37
C PRO A 55 -21.84 -2.46 1.40
N ALA A 56 -22.92 -1.69 1.52
CA ALA A 56 -22.97 -0.51 2.39
C ALA A 56 -22.73 -0.85 3.88
N ASP A 57 -23.05 -2.07 4.30
CA ASP A 57 -22.88 -2.59 5.65
C ASP A 57 -21.55 -3.34 5.85
N ALA A 58 -20.69 -3.43 4.83
CA ALA A 58 -19.50 -4.29 4.83
C ALA A 58 -18.56 -4.02 6.00
N ALA A 59 -18.36 -2.75 6.38
CA ALA A 59 -17.50 -2.38 7.52
C ALA A 59 -18.08 -2.79 8.87
N THR A 60 -19.41 -2.86 8.98
CA THR A 60 -20.11 -3.32 10.20
C THR A 60 -20.08 -4.84 10.29
N VAL A 61 -20.35 -5.53 9.18
CA VAL A 61 -20.35 -7.00 9.11
C VAL A 61 -18.95 -7.58 9.23
N ASN A 62 -17.94 -6.91 8.64
CA ASN A 62 -16.55 -7.30 8.72
C ASN A 62 -15.67 -6.07 9.04
N PRO A 63 -15.20 -5.93 10.29
CA PRO A 63 -14.33 -4.82 10.69
C PRO A 63 -13.03 -4.70 9.86
N LEU A 64 -12.56 -5.78 9.22
CA LEU A 64 -11.39 -5.75 8.32
C LEU A 64 -11.66 -4.97 7.02
N LEU A 65 -12.93 -4.74 6.69
CA LEU A 65 -13.39 -3.88 5.60
C LEU A 65 -13.69 -2.44 6.06
N GLY A 66 -13.41 -2.10 7.32
CA GLY A 66 -13.48 -0.73 7.83
C GLY A 66 -12.35 0.19 7.34
N GLY A 67 -12.20 1.36 7.96
CA GLY A 67 -11.06 2.25 7.71
C GLY A 67 -11.03 2.90 6.31
N GLY A 68 -12.21 3.26 5.78
CA GLY A 68 -12.33 3.98 4.51
C GLY A 68 -12.21 3.12 3.24
N ARG A 69 -12.27 1.78 3.37
CA ARG A 69 -12.33 0.88 2.21
C ARG A 69 -13.71 0.98 1.57
N THR A 70 -13.74 1.05 0.24
CA THR A 70 -14.96 1.30 -0.53
C THR A 70 -15.22 0.24 -1.59
N HIS A 71 -14.20 -0.55 -1.98
CA HIS A 71 -14.30 -1.55 -3.05
C HIS A 71 -13.62 -2.86 -2.63
N PRO A 72 -14.07 -4.02 -3.14
CA PRO A 72 -13.39 -5.29 -2.89
C PRO A 72 -12.01 -5.29 -3.57
N THR A 73 -11.06 -6.03 -3.01
CA THR A 73 -9.73 -6.16 -3.62
C THR A 73 -9.79 -6.93 -4.94
N PHE A 74 -10.59 -8.00 -4.97
CA PHE A 74 -10.77 -8.87 -6.12
C PHE A 74 -12.22 -8.81 -6.62
N VAL A 75 -12.38 -8.75 -7.94
CA VAL A 75 -13.68 -8.69 -8.63
C VAL A 75 -13.76 -9.79 -9.67
N GLU A 76 -14.82 -10.59 -9.62
CA GLU A 76 -15.04 -11.71 -10.54
C GLU A 76 -15.23 -11.23 -11.98
N LEU A 77 -14.70 -12.02 -12.92
CA LEU A 77 -14.83 -11.76 -14.34
C LEU A 77 -16.27 -11.99 -14.80
N GLY A 78 -16.84 -11.01 -15.49
CA GLY A 78 -18.15 -11.11 -16.15
C GLY A 78 -19.35 -10.70 -15.27
N THR A 79 -19.22 -10.78 -13.94
CA THR A 79 -20.29 -10.39 -13.00
C THR A 79 -20.05 -9.04 -12.34
N ASN A 80 -18.79 -8.62 -12.20
CA ASN A 80 -18.35 -7.47 -11.38
C ASN A 80 -18.61 -7.63 -9.87
N ASP A 81 -18.91 -8.84 -9.43
CA ASP A 81 -19.11 -9.14 -8.01
C ASP A 81 -17.78 -9.27 -7.26
N GLY A 82 -17.77 -8.86 -6.00
CA GLY A 82 -16.61 -9.08 -5.12
C GLY A 82 -16.27 -10.56 -4.96
N LEU A 83 -14.97 -10.85 -4.87
CA LEU A 83 -14.44 -12.14 -4.42
C LEU A 83 -13.66 -11.92 -3.14
N TYR A 84 -14.02 -12.69 -2.11
CA TYR A 84 -13.48 -12.56 -0.77
C TYR A 84 -12.67 -13.80 -0.43
N MET A 85 -11.51 -13.58 0.17
CA MET A 85 -10.54 -14.63 0.42
C MET A 85 -10.61 -15.11 1.86
N HIS A 86 -10.67 -16.42 2.02
CA HIS A 86 -10.75 -17.13 3.28
C HIS A 86 -9.66 -18.18 3.36
N ARG A 87 -9.51 -18.74 4.55
CA ARG A 87 -8.67 -19.91 4.78
C ARG A 87 -9.30 -20.86 5.78
N TYR A 88 -8.96 -22.13 5.66
CA TYR A 88 -9.18 -23.14 6.70
C TYR A 88 -7.85 -23.75 7.12
N GLY A 89 -7.87 -24.57 8.18
CA GLY A 89 -6.68 -25.17 8.75
C GLY A 89 -5.90 -24.20 9.65
N SER A 90 -4.77 -24.67 10.14
CA SER A 90 -3.91 -23.95 11.08
C SER A 90 -2.51 -23.71 10.55
N ASN A 91 -2.08 -24.37 9.48
CA ASN A 91 -0.78 -24.14 8.83
C ASN A 91 -0.83 -24.62 7.36
N ILE A 92 0.28 -24.52 6.65
CA ILE A 92 0.38 -24.88 5.22
C ILE A 92 0.19 -26.38 4.93
N HIS A 93 0.32 -27.26 5.93
CA HIS A 93 0.20 -28.72 5.76
C HIS A 93 -1.22 -29.24 5.98
N ASN A 94 -2.07 -28.48 6.68
CA ASN A 94 -3.44 -28.89 7.02
C ASN A 94 -4.51 -27.85 6.65
N GLY A 95 -4.12 -26.81 5.90
CA GLY A 95 -4.97 -25.69 5.53
C GLY A 95 -4.82 -25.32 4.06
N ALA A 96 -5.81 -24.58 3.55
CA ALA A 96 -5.76 -23.97 2.24
C ALA A 96 -6.59 -22.68 2.21
N TYR A 97 -6.38 -21.93 1.13
CA TYR A 97 -7.15 -20.74 0.82
C TYR A 97 -8.29 -21.07 -0.14
N TYR A 98 -9.39 -20.35 -0.03
CA TYR A 98 -10.51 -20.42 -0.96
C TYR A 98 -11.15 -19.04 -1.10
N ALA A 99 -11.77 -18.81 -2.25
CA ALA A 99 -12.50 -17.58 -2.54
C ALA A 99 -13.98 -17.86 -2.72
N ASP A 100 -14.83 -17.00 -2.18
CA ASP A 100 -16.28 -17.02 -2.42
C ASP A 100 -16.87 -15.59 -2.39
N LYS A 101 -18.18 -15.48 -2.16
CA LYS A 101 -18.93 -14.22 -2.11
C LYS A 101 -19.18 -13.72 -0.69
N ASP A 102 -18.79 -14.48 0.34
CA ASP A 102 -18.97 -14.12 1.74
C ASP A 102 -17.91 -13.10 2.16
N TYR A 103 -18.34 -11.88 2.45
CA TYR A 103 -17.42 -10.83 2.90
C TYR A 103 -17.14 -10.87 4.41
N THR A 104 -17.61 -11.88 5.13
CA THR A 104 -17.30 -12.11 6.54
C THR A 104 -16.01 -12.91 6.71
N ASN A 105 -15.33 -12.81 7.87
CA ASN A 105 -14.20 -13.69 8.21
C ASN A 105 -13.11 -13.81 7.13
N THR A 106 -12.82 -12.71 6.44
CA THR A 106 -11.77 -12.67 5.43
C THR A 106 -10.39 -12.74 6.07
N ILE A 107 -9.41 -13.19 5.29
CA ILE A 107 -8.01 -13.18 5.75
C ILE A 107 -7.54 -11.75 6.06
N SER A 108 -6.79 -11.58 7.15
CA SER A 108 -6.32 -10.26 7.59
C SER A 108 -4.97 -9.85 7.02
N HIS A 109 -4.09 -10.80 6.70
CA HIS A 109 -2.76 -10.53 6.13
C HIS A 109 -2.79 -10.03 4.68
N TYR A 110 -3.94 -10.12 4.00
CA TYR A 110 -4.14 -9.53 2.69
C TYR A 110 -5.54 -8.92 2.61
N SER A 111 -5.60 -7.59 2.72
CA SER A 111 -6.88 -6.89 2.88
C SER A 111 -7.86 -7.21 1.76
N ALA A 112 -9.08 -7.59 2.14
CA ALA A 112 -10.17 -7.91 1.23
C ALA A 112 -10.87 -6.67 0.63
N GLY A 113 -10.56 -5.47 1.13
CA GLY A 113 -11.10 -4.21 0.64
C GLY A 113 -10.02 -3.15 0.41
N ARG A 114 -10.29 -2.22 -0.50
CA ARG A 114 -9.38 -1.15 -0.91
C ARG A 114 -10.06 0.22 -0.82
N PRO A 115 -9.36 1.25 -0.34
CA PRO A 115 -9.82 2.63 -0.51
C PRO A 115 -9.59 3.03 -1.98
N ILE A 116 -10.66 3.40 -2.66
CA ILE A 116 -10.62 3.93 -4.03
C ILE A 116 -11.09 5.38 -4.02
N ASP A 117 -10.22 6.27 -4.49
CA ASP A 117 -10.41 7.72 -4.55
C ASP A 117 -11.03 8.11 -5.89
N ILE A 118 -12.30 7.73 -6.08
CA ILE A 118 -13.04 8.02 -7.31
C ILE A 118 -13.05 9.53 -7.60
N ALA A 119 -13.31 10.35 -6.59
CA ALA A 119 -13.39 11.80 -6.74
C ALA A 119 -12.06 12.41 -7.21
N GLY A 120 -10.93 11.99 -6.61
CA GLY A 120 -9.61 12.41 -7.05
C GLY A 120 -9.30 11.98 -8.48
N LEU A 121 -9.62 10.73 -8.85
CA LEU A 121 -9.43 10.24 -10.23
C LEU A 121 -10.22 11.05 -11.25
N GLU A 122 -11.48 11.37 -10.96
CA GLU A 122 -12.33 12.18 -11.84
C GLU A 122 -11.82 13.60 -11.97
N SER A 123 -11.42 14.23 -10.85
CA SER A 123 -10.86 15.57 -10.82
C SER A 123 -9.57 15.66 -11.66
N THR A 124 -8.65 14.72 -11.46
CA THR A 124 -7.41 14.66 -12.26
C THR A 124 -7.68 14.45 -13.74
N TYR A 125 -8.58 13.51 -14.09
CA TYR A 125 -8.97 13.30 -15.49
C TYR A 125 -9.54 14.57 -16.13
N GLN A 126 -10.46 15.26 -15.45
CA GLN A 126 -11.07 16.49 -15.96
C GLN A 126 -10.04 17.60 -16.15
N SER A 127 -9.10 17.75 -15.21
CA SER A 127 -8.01 18.72 -15.31
C SER A 127 -7.14 18.46 -16.55
N LEU A 128 -6.67 17.22 -16.72
CA LEU A 128 -5.75 16.85 -17.81
C LEU A 128 -6.44 16.85 -19.19
N SER A 129 -7.68 16.37 -19.27
CA SER A 129 -8.42 16.30 -20.54
C SER A 129 -8.78 17.68 -21.10
N ARG A 130 -8.89 18.70 -20.24
CA ARG A 130 -9.20 20.09 -20.63
C ARG A 130 -7.97 20.92 -20.99
N MET A 131 -6.75 20.38 -20.87
CA MET A 131 -5.56 21.11 -21.26
C MET A 131 -5.57 21.45 -22.75
N GLY A 132 -5.36 22.73 -23.07
CA GLY A 132 -5.16 23.21 -24.43
C GLY A 132 -3.76 22.86 -24.95
N ASP A 133 -3.60 22.86 -26.27
CA ASP A 133 -2.37 22.40 -26.93
C ASP A 133 -1.12 23.16 -26.49
N ALA A 134 -1.22 24.47 -26.24
CA ALA A 134 -0.11 25.28 -25.73
C ALA A 134 0.34 24.84 -24.32
N ALA A 135 -0.61 24.53 -23.43
CA ALA A 135 -0.31 24.05 -22.08
C ALA A 135 0.30 22.64 -22.11
N ILE A 136 -0.17 21.78 -23.04
CA ILE A 136 0.41 20.46 -23.27
C ILE A 136 1.86 20.59 -23.78
N ALA A 137 2.10 21.49 -24.74
CA ALA A 137 3.43 21.72 -25.29
C ALA A 137 4.43 22.20 -24.21
N ASP A 138 4.02 23.14 -23.34
CA ASP A 138 4.85 23.60 -22.21
C ASP A 138 5.18 22.47 -21.24
N MET A 139 4.17 21.69 -20.84
CA MET A 139 4.35 20.54 -19.95
C MET A 139 5.33 19.51 -20.54
N VAL A 140 5.18 19.17 -21.82
CA VAL A 140 6.04 18.20 -22.51
C VAL A 140 7.46 18.74 -22.68
N ALA A 141 7.64 20.04 -22.92
CA ALA A 141 8.96 20.64 -23.02
C ALA A 141 9.78 20.48 -21.72
N ARG A 142 9.10 20.41 -20.56
CA ARG A 142 9.73 20.16 -19.25
C ARG A 142 9.89 18.68 -18.91
N SER A 143 9.33 17.76 -19.71
CA SER A 143 9.38 16.32 -19.46
C SER A 143 10.82 15.81 -19.37
N PRO A 144 11.14 14.89 -18.43
CA PRO A 144 12.46 14.25 -18.38
C PRO A 144 12.81 13.51 -19.67
N LEU A 145 11.81 13.08 -20.45
CA LEU A 145 12.01 12.42 -21.75
C LEU A 145 12.52 13.37 -22.84
N LYS A 146 12.50 14.69 -22.59
CA LYS A 146 13.00 15.74 -23.49
C LYS A 146 14.31 16.37 -23.01
N SER A 147 14.91 15.83 -21.94
CA SER A 147 16.19 16.32 -21.44
C SER A 147 17.26 16.26 -22.53
N THR A 148 17.93 17.38 -22.77
CA THR A 148 18.98 17.54 -23.79
C THR A 148 20.38 17.18 -23.26
N GLY A 149 20.46 16.46 -22.12
CA GLY A 149 21.73 16.02 -21.53
C GLY A 149 22.37 17.02 -20.56
N ALA A 150 21.68 18.13 -20.24
CA ALA A 150 22.11 19.02 -19.17
C ALA A 150 22.12 18.26 -17.83
N THR A 151 23.30 18.05 -17.26
CA THR A 151 23.44 17.40 -15.95
C THR A 151 23.09 18.41 -14.86
N ARG A 152 22.20 18.03 -13.94
CA ARG A 152 21.87 18.84 -12.77
C ARG A 152 22.68 18.35 -11.57
N THR A 153 23.41 19.25 -10.93
CA THR A 153 24.04 18.96 -9.63
C THR A 153 22.96 18.68 -8.60
N LEU A 154 23.02 17.51 -7.96
CA LEU A 154 22.14 17.17 -6.86
C LEU A 154 22.65 17.79 -5.55
N PRO A 155 21.74 18.18 -4.63
CA PRO A 155 22.15 18.58 -3.29
C PRO A 155 22.88 17.44 -2.58
N ARG A 156 23.71 17.79 -1.59
CA ARG A 156 24.50 16.82 -0.80
C ARG A 156 23.63 15.69 -0.23
N TYR A 157 22.43 16.03 0.22
CA TYR A 157 21.41 15.06 0.61
C TYR A 157 20.25 15.18 -0.37
N PHE A 158 20.04 14.13 -1.15
CA PHE A 158 18.99 14.05 -2.15
C PHE A 158 18.03 12.91 -1.76
N SER A 159 16.72 13.12 -1.95
CA SER A 159 15.67 12.14 -1.66
C SER A 159 15.46 11.80 -0.17
N ILE A 160 15.12 12.81 0.66
CA ILE A 160 14.69 12.57 2.05
C ILE A 160 13.23 12.06 2.16
N ARG A 161 12.52 12.03 1.03
CA ARG A 161 11.24 11.36 0.82
C ARG A 161 11.33 10.54 -0.46
N GLU A 162 10.33 9.70 -0.69
CA GLU A 162 10.17 9.01 -1.98
C GLU A 162 10.08 10.03 -3.12
N VAL A 163 10.80 9.76 -4.22
CA VAL A 163 10.76 10.54 -5.46
C VAL A 163 9.50 10.14 -6.22
N ASP A 164 8.69 11.11 -6.62
CA ASP A 164 7.49 10.91 -7.42
C ASP A 164 7.66 11.53 -8.83
N PHE A 165 6.76 11.22 -9.75
CA PHE A 165 6.81 11.69 -11.14
C PHE A 165 6.97 13.20 -11.29
N PRO A 166 6.25 14.06 -10.53
CA PRO A 166 6.43 15.51 -10.62
C PRO A 166 7.86 15.98 -10.32
N ASP A 167 8.62 15.24 -9.50
CA ASP A 167 10.00 15.59 -9.13
C ASP A 167 10.99 15.39 -10.28
N LEU A 168 10.60 14.64 -11.31
CA LEU A 168 11.44 14.33 -12.46
C LEU A 168 11.37 15.40 -13.55
N PHE A 169 10.41 16.33 -13.47
CA PHE A 169 10.27 17.38 -14.47
C PHE A 169 11.37 18.43 -14.35
N THR A 170 11.80 18.97 -15.49
CA THR A 170 12.78 20.06 -15.54
C THR A 170 12.28 21.24 -14.73
N GLY A 171 13.11 21.70 -13.77
CA GLY A 171 12.77 22.79 -12.88
C GLY A 171 12.05 22.38 -11.60
N ALA A 172 11.70 21.10 -11.43
CA ALA A 172 11.15 20.61 -10.17
C ALA A 172 12.15 20.80 -9.02
N THR A 173 11.62 21.18 -7.86
CA THR A 173 12.36 21.23 -6.60
C THR A 173 11.76 20.20 -5.66
N MET A 174 12.61 19.58 -4.85
CA MET A 174 12.19 18.72 -3.75
C MET A 174 12.51 19.44 -2.44
N PRO A 175 11.65 20.37 -2.01
CA PRO A 175 11.87 21.10 -0.78
C PRO A 175 11.88 20.12 0.40
N THR A 176 12.78 20.36 1.34
CA THR A 176 12.75 19.65 2.61
C THR A 176 11.70 20.28 3.52
N PRO A 177 11.04 19.50 4.40
CA PRO A 177 10.12 20.09 5.35
C PRO A 177 10.87 21.00 6.32
N VAL A 178 10.22 22.08 6.76
CA VAL A 178 10.76 22.91 7.84
C VAL A 178 10.71 22.12 9.15
N VAL A 179 11.85 22.09 9.85
CA VAL A 179 12.01 21.39 11.13
C VAL A 179 12.37 22.44 12.19
N PRO A 180 11.53 22.64 13.24
CA PRO A 180 11.86 23.55 14.32
C PRO A 180 13.02 23.06 15.18
N ASP A 181 13.78 23.98 15.79
CA ASP A 181 14.86 23.67 16.73
C ASP A 181 14.41 22.72 17.84
N SER A 182 13.20 22.92 18.36
CA SER A 182 12.63 22.07 19.43
C SER A 182 12.46 20.61 19.02
N GLU A 183 12.09 20.36 17.75
CA GLU A 183 11.96 19.00 17.23
C GLU A 183 13.33 18.36 17.01
N ALA A 184 14.28 19.11 16.44
CA ALA A 184 15.65 18.61 16.28
C ALA A 184 16.29 18.27 17.64
N GLN A 185 16.11 19.15 18.64
CA GLN A 185 16.57 18.91 20.01
C GLN A 185 15.89 17.70 20.65
N ALA A 186 14.59 17.51 20.45
CA ALA A 186 13.88 16.33 20.95
C ALA A 186 14.43 15.03 20.33
N LEU A 187 14.67 15.00 19.01
CA LEU A 187 15.25 13.84 18.33
C LEU A 187 16.67 13.52 18.83
N LEU A 188 17.48 14.54 19.12
CA LEU A 188 18.82 14.38 19.70
C LEU A 188 18.75 13.91 21.16
N ALA A 189 17.80 14.41 21.95
CA ALA A 189 17.58 13.97 23.33
C ALA A 189 17.12 12.50 23.38
N GLU A 190 16.26 12.08 22.45
CA GLU A 190 15.83 10.68 22.31
C GLU A 190 16.98 9.72 21.99
N LEU A 191 17.97 10.17 21.19
CA LEU A 191 19.21 9.40 20.99
C LEU A 191 19.97 9.26 22.31
N GLY A 192 20.08 10.35 23.07
CA GLY A 192 20.87 10.40 24.29
C GLY A 192 22.32 10.01 24.01
N THR A 193 22.81 8.95 24.66
CA THR A 193 24.15 8.38 24.43
C THR A 193 24.16 7.23 23.42
N LYS A 194 23.01 6.90 22.83
CA LYS A 194 22.88 5.82 21.85
C LYS A 194 23.15 6.34 20.44
N ASN A 195 23.61 5.45 19.58
CA ASN A 195 23.77 5.71 18.15
C ASN A 195 22.55 5.22 17.32
N TYR A 196 21.40 5.02 17.96
CA TYR A 196 20.19 4.50 17.32
C TYR A 196 18.93 4.87 18.11
N TRP A 197 17.80 4.94 17.42
CA TRP A 197 16.47 4.93 18.03
C TRP A 197 15.87 3.53 17.95
N THR A 198 15.01 3.22 18.92
CA THR A 198 14.11 2.07 18.83
C THR A 198 12.68 2.52 18.62
N SER A 199 11.89 1.65 18.00
CA SER A 199 10.45 1.79 17.87
C SER A 199 9.79 0.43 18.05
N ALA A 200 8.51 0.43 18.43
CA ALA A 200 7.70 -0.78 18.50
C ALA A 200 7.64 -1.43 17.11
N VAL A 201 8.00 -2.72 17.02
CA VAL A 201 7.82 -3.44 15.74
C VAL A 201 6.34 -3.74 15.52
N PRO A 202 5.86 -3.63 14.26
CA PRO A 202 4.45 -3.88 13.97
C PRO A 202 4.09 -5.35 14.15
N GLU A 203 5.02 -6.26 13.85
CA GLU A 203 4.77 -7.70 13.82
C GLU A 203 5.96 -8.48 14.41
N ILE A 204 5.65 -9.65 14.97
CA ILE A 204 6.58 -10.67 15.44
C ILE A 204 6.34 -11.97 14.67
N VAL A 205 7.23 -12.95 14.82
CA VAL A 205 7.10 -14.27 14.20
C VAL A 205 7.21 -15.37 15.25
N ASN A 206 6.62 -16.54 14.97
CA ASN A 206 6.92 -17.74 15.75
C ASN A 206 8.34 -18.22 15.45
N THR A 207 9.00 -18.80 16.45
CA THR A 207 10.25 -19.54 16.23
C THR A 207 9.98 -20.72 15.30
N TYR A 208 10.85 -20.95 14.32
CA TYR A 208 10.74 -22.10 13.44
C TYR A 208 10.83 -23.42 14.22
N ARG A 209 9.87 -24.32 14.01
CA ARG A 209 9.76 -25.63 14.71
C ARG A 209 9.83 -26.84 13.77
N GLY A 210 10.16 -26.64 12.50
CA GLY A 210 10.03 -27.67 11.47
C GLY A 210 8.62 -27.72 10.86
N ASN A 211 8.32 -28.83 10.17
CA ASN A 211 7.01 -29.02 9.54
C ASN A 211 5.89 -29.10 10.58
N GLY A 212 4.77 -28.45 10.27
CA GLY A 212 3.56 -28.50 11.08
C GLY A 212 2.80 -29.83 10.98
N PRO A 213 1.82 -30.06 11.87
CA PRO A 213 0.97 -31.24 11.79
C PRO A 213 0.15 -31.27 10.50
N THR A 214 -0.01 -32.46 9.92
CA THR A 214 -0.87 -32.72 8.74
C THR A 214 -2.32 -33.02 9.12
N ALA A 215 -2.57 -33.31 10.40
CA ALA A 215 -3.93 -33.55 10.89
C ALA A 215 -4.81 -32.31 10.64
N PRO A 216 -6.00 -32.46 10.02
CA PRO A 216 -6.89 -31.34 9.75
C PRO A 216 -7.26 -30.56 11.02
N TYR A 217 -7.07 -29.25 10.98
CA TYR A 217 -7.61 -28.34 11.99
C TYR A 217 -8.99 -27.84 11.55
N THR A 218 -10.02 -28.16 12.33
CA THR A 218 -11.42 -27.85 12.01
C THR A 218 -11.94 -26.59 12.71
N GLY A 219 -11.13 -25.96 13.57
CA GLY A 219 -11.51 -24.74 14.29
C GLY A 219 -11.48 -23.47 13.43
N THR A 220 -11.79 -22.35 14.05
CA THR A 220 -11.93 -21.04 13.37
C THR A 220 -10.95 -19.98 13.83
N ALA A 221 -10.16 -20.24 14.88
CA ALA A 221 -9.33 -19.25 15.56
C ALA A 221 -8.30 -18.55 14.65
N TYR A 222 -7.94 -19.19 13.54
CA TYR A 222 -6.93 -18.69 12.60
C TYR A 222 -7.51 -18.01 11.36
N ARG A 223 -8.82 -18.12 11.06
CA ARG A 223 -9.37 -17.72 9.74
C ARG A 223 -9.09 -16.25 9.37
N SER A 224 -9.22 -15.36 10.35
CA SER A 224 -9.06 -13.91 10.19
C SER A 224 -7.81 -13.36 10.89
N LYS A 225 -6.78 -14.18 11.10
CA LYS A 225 -5.51 -13.79 11.75
C LYS A 225 -4.35 -13.86 10.76
N HIS A 226 -3.27 -13.12 11.02
CA HIS A 226 -2.10 -13.09 10.14
C HIS A 226 -1.33 -14.42 10.16
N VAL A 227 -1.34 -15.11 11.31
CA VAL A 227 -0.61 -16.34 11.57
C VAL A 227 -1.56 -17.48 11.94
N GLY A 228 -1.17 -18.70 11.59
CA GLY A 228 -1.77 -19.96 11.98
C GLY A 228 -1.32 -20.44 13.37
N ASP A 229 -1.15 -21.76 13.54
CA ASP A 229 -0.60 -22.36 14.76
C ASP A 229 0.88 -22.02 14.97
N VAL A 230 1.48 -22.56 16.03
CA VAL A 230 2.87 -22.30 16.43
C VAL A 230 3.93 -22.79 15.45
N TYR A 231 3.55 -23.54 14.40
CA TYR A 231 4.45 -23.93 13.31
C TYR A 231 4.40 -22.94 12.13
N ASP A 232 3.38 -22.09 12.06
CA ASP A 232 3.30 -21.01 11.07
C ASP A 232 4.20 -19.85 11.49
N THR A 233 5.21 -19.53 10.66
CA THR A 233 6.15 -18.43 10.91
C THR A 233 5.73 -17.11 10.25
N SER A 234 4.49 -17.01 9.77
CA SER A 234 3.94 -15.77 9.24
C SER A 234 4.01 -14.64 10.28
N PRO A 235 4.41 -13.41 9.90
CA PRO A 235 4.40 -12.27 10.80
C PRO A 235 3.00 -11.98 11.35
N TYR A 236 2.90 -11.60 12.62
CA TYR A 236 1.63 -11.21 13.26
C TYR A 236 1.83 -10.13 14.34
N PRO A 237 0.83 -9.28 14.58
CA PRO A 237 0.88 -8.29 15.65
C PRO A 237 0.89 -8.95 17.04
N ALA A 238 1.92 -8.65 17.84
CA ALA A 238 2.07 -9.20 19.20
C ALA A 238 0.91 -8.85 20.13
N ASP A 239 0.26 -7.71 19.88
CA ASP A 239 -0.87 -7.17 20.64
C ASP A 239 -2.25 -7.64 20.12
N ASN A 240 -2.28 -8.40 19.02
CA ASN A 240 -3.49 -9.02 18.47
C ASN A 240 -3.19 -10.40 17.86
N PRO A 241 -2.71 -11.37 18.65
CA PRO A 241 -2.44 -12.72 18.17
C PRO A 241 -3.74 -13.51 17.96
N PRO A 242 -3.68 -14.76 17.46
CA PRO A 242 -4.82 -15.68 17.54
C PRO A 242 -5.32 -15.84 18.97
N GLU A 243 -6.64 -15.91 19.16
CA GLU A 243 -7.29 -16.04 20.47
C GLU A 243 -7.49 -17.52 20.81
N ILE A 244 -6.39 -18.25 20.88
CA ILE A 244 -6.35 -19.69 21.19
C ILE A 244 -4.98 -20.04 21.77
N ASP A 245 -4.94 -20.98 22.72
CA ASP A 245 -3.69 -21.46 23.30
C ASP A 245 -2.71 -21.98 22.21
N PRO A 246 -1.40 -21.74 22.34
CA PRO A 246 -0.70 -21.06 23.44
C PRO A 246 -0.45 -19.56 23.21
N TYR A 247 -1.19 -18.92 22.28
CA TYR A 247 -0.99 -17.52 21.99
C TYR A 247 -1.46 -16.64 23.15
N VAL A 248 -0.65 -15.63 23.48
CA VAL A 248 -0.98 -14.62 24.48
C VAL A 248 -0.67 -13.25 23.93
N LYS A 249 -1.52 -12.28 24.23
CA LYS A 249 -1.30 -10.87 23.89
C LYS A 249 -0.05 -10.37 24.61
N ARG A 250 0.84 -9.69 23.90
CA ARG A 250 2.11 -9.15 24.43
C ARG A 250 2.29 -7.70 23.98
N GLU A 251 3.13 -6.98 24.72
CA GLU A 251 3.62 -5.68 24.26
C GLU A 251 4.46 -5.84 22.99
N LYS A 252 4.41 -4.82 22.12
CA LYS A 252 5.23 -4.78 20.92
C LYS A 252 6.70 -4.54 21.30
N PRO A 253 7.62 -5.46 20.95
CA PRO A 253 9.01 -5.32 21.33
C PRO A 253 9.66 -4.13 20.60
N GLN A 254 10.68 -3.55 21.23
CA GLN A 254 11.40 -2.39 20.71
C GLN A 254 12.63 -2.83 19.90
N PHE A 255 12.68 -2.43 18.63
CA PHE A 255 13.83 -2.71 17.75
C PHE A 255 14.23 -1.45 16.98
N ILE A 256 15.39 -1.52 16.32
CA ILE A 256 15.74 -0.55 15.28
C ILE A 256 14.82 -0.81 14.09
N VAL A 257 13.90 0.11 13.83
CA VAL A 257 12.96 0.04 12.70
C VAL A 257 13.44 0.96 11.60
N THR A 258 13.80 0.41 10.44
CA THR A 258 14.43 1.16 9.33
C THR A 258 13.59 2.34 8.86
N SER A 259 12.27 2.20 8.74
CA SER A 259 11.39 3.30 8.33
C SER A 259 11.38 4.44 9.35
N GLU A 260 11.31 4.13 10.65
CA GLU A 260 11.36 5.14 11.72
C GLU A 260 12.73 5.80 11.82
N TRP A 261 13.79 5.04 11.56
CA TRP A 261 15.13 5.60 11.45
C TRP A 261 15.19 6.58 10.27
N ILE A 262 14.90 6.14 9.04
CA ILE A 262 14.91 7.01 7.86
C ILE A 262 14.05 8.27 8.09
N ARG A 263 12.87 8.13 8.70
CA ARG A 263 11.99 9.25 9.04
C ARG A 263 12.66 10.25 9.98
N ARG A 264 13.15 9.80 11.14
CA ARG A 264 13.84 10.66 12.12
C ARG A 264 15.09 11.31 11.54
N MET A 265 15.84 10.55 10.73
CA MET A 265 17.03 11.08 10.08
C MET A 265 16.72 12.14 9.04
N GLY A 266 15.68 11.91 8.24
CA GLY A 266 15.20 12.86 7.25
C GLY A 266 14.85 14.20 7.89
N ARG A 267 14.31 14.19 9.13
CA ARG A 267 14.06 15.43 9.90
C ARG A 267 15.37 16.13 10.30
N LEU A 268 16.34 15.41 10.85
CA LEU A 268 17.64 16.01 11.22
C LEU A 268 18.41 16.52 9.99
N ILE A 269 18.36 15.80 8.86
CA ILE A 269 18.95 16.24 7.59
C ILE A 269 18.26 17.52 7.09
N ALA A 270 16.93 17.56 7.11
CA ALA A 270 16.16 18.74 6.73
C ALA A 270 16.48 19.96 7.61
N TYR A 271 16.79 19.73 8.90
CA TYR A 271 17.20 20.78 9.83
C TYR A 271 18.59 21.36 9.51
N VAL A 272 19.60 20.50 9.26
CA VAL A 272 20.98 20.96 9.07
C VAL A 272 21.33 21.34 7.63
N ALA A 273 20.57 20.86 6.65
CA ALA A 273 20.82 21.06 5.22
C ALA A 273 19.51 21.27 4.44
N PRO A 274 18.71 22.29 4.79
CA PRO A 274 17.41 22.52 4.15
C PRO A 274 17.57 22.75 2.65
N GLN A 275 16.62 22.21 1.86
CA GLN A 275 16.46 22.49 0.44
C GLN A 275 15.17 23.28 0.25
N ALA A 276 15.26 24.36 -0.54
CA ALA A 276 14.13 25.19 -0.94
C ALA A 276 13.44 24.65 -2.22
#